data_AF-A0AAW5JBF1-F1
#
_entry.id   AF-A0AAW5JBF1-F1
#
_cell.length_a   1.000
_cell.length_b   1.000
_cell.length_c   1.000
_cell.angle_alpha   90.00
_cell.angle_beta   90.00
_cell.angle_gamma   90.00
#
_symmetry.space_group_name_H-M   'P 1'
#
loop_
_entity.id
_entity.type
_entity.pdbx_description
1 polymer ?
#
loop_
_entity_poly.entity_id
_entity_poly.type
_entity_poly.pdbx_seq_one_letter_code
_entity_poly.pdbx_strand_id
1 'polypeptide(L)'
;LIGMEACSGAHHWARVFAEHGHTVKLMAPKLVSPYRMSGKRGKNDAADAAAICEAVTRPSMRFVPVKDEHQQATLCLHRTRQGFIEERTSTYNRLRGLLSEFGVVLPQSPERLRKEIGPCLDTLPGWARRCMSELLE
;
A
#
# COMPACT_ATOMS: atom_id res chain seq x y z
N LEU A 1 9.58 -12.72 -26.35
CA LEU A 1 8.66 -11.74 -25.72
C LEU A 1 8.14 -12.36 -24.44
N ILE A 2 8.17 -11.64 -23.32
CA ILE A 2 7.63 -12.07 -22.02
C ILE A 2 6.53 -11.08 -21.62
N GLY A 3 5.31 -11.58 -21.46
CA GLY A 3 4.20 -10.83 -20.88
C GLY A 3 4.13 -11.08 -19.37
N MET A 4 3.91 -10.02 -18.58
CA MET A 4 3.74 -10.16 -17.13
C MET A 4 2.68 -9.20 -16.61
N GLU A 5 1.99 -9.60 -15.56
CA GLU A 5 1.14 -8.69 -14.79
C GLU A 5 2.03 -7.80 -13.90
N ALA A 6 1.69 -6.51 -13.80
CA ALA A 6 2.36 -5.56 -12.92
C ALA A 6 1.94 -5.76 -11.46
N CYS A 7 2.38 -6.87 -10.87
CA CYS A 7 2.16 -7.24 -9.48
C CYS A 7 3.42 -6.99 -8.62
N SER A 8 3.38 -7.41 -7.35
CA SER A 8 4.54 -7.35 -6.45
C SER A 8 5.72 -8.11 -7.05
N GLY A 9 6.90 -7.48 -7.06
CA GLY A 9 8.11 -8.09 -7.62
C GLY A 9 8.22 -8.05 -9.16
N ALA A 10 7.15 -7.72 -9.90
CA ALA A 10 7.17 -7.73 -11.36
C ALA A 10 8.24 -6.82 -11.98
N HIS A 11 8.50 -5.66 -11.36
CA HIS A 11 9.54 -4.75 -11.84
C HIS A 11 10.96 -5.32 -11.68
N HIS A 12 11.25 -6.01 -10.58
CA HIS A 12 12.55 -6.67 -10.38
C HIS A 12 12.77 -7.75 -11.45
N TRP A 13 11.82 -8.67 -11.58
CA TRP A 13 11.89 -9.73 -12.57
C TRP A 13 11.93 -9.21 -14.02
N ALA A 14 11.21 -8.13 -14.32
CA ALA A 14 11.29 -7.51 -15.64
C ALA A 14 12.69 -6.97 -15.98
N ARG A 15 13.41 -6.42 -14.98
CA ARG A 15 14.80 -6.00 -15.18
C ARG A 15 15.73 -7.20 -15.38
N VAL A 16 15.61 -8.22 -14.53
CA VAL A 16 16.39 -9.47 -14.65
C VAL A 16 16.19 -10.13 -16.01
N PHE A 17 14.95 -10.26 -16.49
CA PHE A 17 14.68 -10.84 -17.81
C PHE A 17 15.20 -9.96 -18.95
N ALA A 18 15.13 -8.63 -18.81
CA ALA A 18 15.69 -7.72 -19.81
C ALA A 18 17.22 -7.82 -19.89
N GLU A 19 17.91 -7.96 -18.76
CA GLU A 19 19.36 -8.21 -18.70
C GLU A 19 19.77 -9.50 -19.42
N HIS A 20 18.89 -10.51 -19.43
CA HIS A 20 19.07 -11.76 -20.18
C HIS A 20 18.62 -11.66 -21.66
N GLY A 21 18.36 -10.46 -22.17
CA GLY A 21 18.03 -10.20 -23.58
C GLY A 21 16.56 -10.42 -23.95
N HIS A 22 15.66 -10.57 -22.98
CA HIS A 22 14.24 -10.72 -23.27
C HIS A 22 13.52 -9.37 -23.40
N THR A 23 12.66 -9.23 -24.42
CA THR A 23 11.68 -8.14 -24.44
C THR A 23 10.57 -8.42 -23.43
N VAL A 24 10.49 -7.63 -22.37
CA VAL A 24 9.46 -7.74 -21.32
C VAL A 24 8.39 -6.68 -21.50
N LYS A 25 7.13 -7.07 -21.33
CA LYS A 25 5.96 -6.20 -21.39
C LYS A 25 5.08 -6.39 -20.15
N LEU A 26 5.11 -5.41 -19.24
CA LEU A 26 4.27 -5.40 -18.05
C LEU A 26 2.86 -4.88 -18.39
N MET A 27 1.81 -5.47 -17.83
CA MET A 27 0.41 -5.06 -18.03
C MET A 27 -0.29 -4.85 -16.70
N ALA A 28 -1.17 -3.86 -16.61
CA ALA A 28 -1.96 -3.66 -15.40
C ALA A 28 -2.96 -4.83 -15.20
N PRO A 29 -3.17 -5.31 -13.97
CA PRO A 29 -4.13 -6.37 -13.64
C PRO A 29 -5.52 -6.19 -14.27
N LYS A 30 -6.01 -4.95 -14.26
CA LYS A 30 -7.32 -4.57 -14.80
C LYS A 30 -7.43 -4.77 -16.31
N LEU A 31 -6.32 -4.71 -17.03
CA LEU A 31 -6.27 -4.92 -18.48
C LEU A 31 -6.09 -6.40 -18.84
N VAL A 32 -5.53 -7.21 -17.95
CA VAL A 32 -5.40 -8.66 -18.14
C VAL A 32 -6.71 -9.38 -17.81
N SER A 33 -7.43 -8.93 -16.78
CA SER A 33 -8.64 -9.60 -16.29
C SER A 33 -9.73 -9.91 -17.35
N PRO A 34 -9.98 -9.07 -18.38
CA PRO A 34 -10.95 -9.40 -19.43
C PRO A 34 -10.57 -10.60 -20.30
N TYR A 35 -9.30 -10.98 -20.34
CA TYR A 35 -8.79 -12.10 -21.15
C TYR A 35 -8.85 -13.45 -20.40
N ARG A 36 -9.30 -13.46 -19.14
CA ARG A 36 -9.49 -14.70 -18.39
C ARG A 36 -10.85 -15.31 -18.74
N MET A 37 -10.82 -16.42 -19.48
CA MET A 37 -12.02 -17.11 -19.98
C MET A 37 -12.99 -17.56 -18.88
N SER A 38 -12.48 -17.94 -17.71
CA SER A 38 -13.28 -18.34 -16.55
C SER A 38 -13.90 -17.16 -15.78
N GLY A 39 -13.72 -15.92 -16.28
CA GLY A 39 -14.23 -14.71 -15.66
C GLY A 39 -13.57 -14.41 -14.30
N LYS A 40 -14.30 -13.73 -13.41
CA LYS A 40 -13.79 -13.37 -12.07
C LYS A 40 -13.72 -14.55 -11.09
N ARG A 41 -14.47 -15.63 -11.34
CA ARG A 41 -14.63 -16.76 -10.39
C ARG A 41 -13.63 -17.89 -10.60
N GLY A 42 -12.97 -18.00 -11.75
CA GLY A 42 -11.95 -19.03 -12.00
C GLY A 42 -10.53 -18.49 -12.02
N LYS A 43 -10.16 -17.68 -11.03
CA LYS A 43 -8.79 -17.18 -10.87
C LYS A 43 -7.90 -18.31 -10.34
N ASN A 44 -6.90 -18.68 -11.13
CA ASN A 44 -5.80 -19.57 -10.75
C ASN A 44 -4.59 -19.27 -11.66
N ASP A 45 -3.42 -19.81 -11.32
CA ASP A 45 -2.17 -19.49 -12.01
C ASP A 45 -2.21 -19.85 -13.50
N ALA A 46 -2.81 -20.98 -13.86
CA ALA A 46 -2.93 -21.40 -15.25
C ALA A 46 -3.83 -20.45 -16.08
N ALA A 47 -4.96 -20.03 -15.51
CA ALA A 47 -5.88 -19.10 -16.15
C ALA A 47 -5.29 -17.69 -16.26
N ASP A 48 -4.54 -17.24 -15.26
CA ASP A 48 -3.83 -15.96 -15.30
C ASP A 48 -2.69 -15.98 -16.32
N ALA A 49 -1.91 -17.08 -16.41
CA ALA A 49 -0.89 -17.25 -17.45
C ALA A 49 -1.50 -17.23 -18.86
N ALA A 50 -2.59 -17.96 -19.10
CA ALA A 50 -3.29 -17.94 -20.39
C ALA A 50 -3.81 -16.54 -20.74
N ALA A 51 -4.40 -15.84 -19.77
CA ALA A 51 -4.88 -14.47 -19.97
C ALA A 51 -3.74 -13.48 -20.28
N ILE A 52 -2.58 -13.61 -19.63
CA ILE A 52 -1.39 -12.80 -19.90
C ILE A 52 -0.85 -13.07 -21.31
N CYS A 53 -0.74 -14.34 -21.71
CA CYS A 53 -0.30 -14.75 -23.05
C CYS A 53 -1.21 -14.16 -24.13
N GLU A 54 -2.52 -14.16 -23.88
CA GLU A 54 -3.49 -13.57 -24.79
C GLU A 54 -3.36 -12.04 -24.84
N ALA A 55 -3.36 -11.40 -23.66
CA ALA A 55 -3.34 -9.95 -23.51
C ALA A 55 -2.08 -9.31 -24.13
N VAL A 56 -0.89 -9.89 -23.93
CA VAL A 56 0.38 -9.30 -24.37
C VAL A 56 0.51 -9.17 -25.89
N THR A 57 -0.24 -10.00 -26.64
CA THR A 57 -0.23 -9.99 -28.11
C THR A 57 -1.18 -8.97 -28.71
N ARG A 58 -2.09 -8.38 -27.93
CA ARG A 58 -3.13 -7.49 -28.46
C ARG A 58 -2.52 -6.16 -28.91
N PRO A 59 -2.78 -5.70 -30.15
CA PRO A 59 -2.21 -4.44 -30.66
C PRO A 59 -2.65 -3.20 -29.86
N SER A 60 -3.86 -3.24 -29.29
CA SER A 60 -4.42 -2.17 -28.46
C SER A 60 -3.97 -2.23 -27.00
N MET A 61 -3.13 -3.20 -26.62
CA MET A 61 -2.70 -3.38 -25.24
C MET A 61 -1.82 -2.22 -24.77
N ARG A 62 -2.08 -1.77 -23.55
CA ARG A 62 -1.29 -0.73 -22.90
C ARG A 62 -0.36 -1.36 -21.88
N PHE A 63 0.93 -1.04 -22.01
CA PHE A 63 1.97 -1.58 -21.15
C PHE A 63 2.38 -0.58 -20.07
N VAL A 64 2.70 -1.12 -18.90
CA VAL A 64 3.29 -0.37 -17.78
C VAL A 64 4.80 -0.29 -18.03
N PRO A 65 5.41 0.90 -17.99
CA PRO A 65 6.86 1.01 -18.10
C PRO A 65 7.56 0.22 -16.97
N VAL A 66 8.61 -0.52 -17.34
CA VAL A 66 9.51 -1.14 -16.36
C VAL A 66 10.27 -0.01 -15.67
N LYS A 67 10.16 0.06 -14.35
CA LYS A 67 10.85 1.07 -13.56
C LYS A 67 12.27 0.61 -13.26
N ASP A 68 13.21 1.54 -13.35
CA ASP A 68 14.55 1.34 -12.80
C ASP A 68 14.51 1.32 -11.27
N GLU A 69 15.67 1.02 -10.67
CA GLU A 69 15.80 0.90 -9.23
C GLU A 69 15.65 2.24 -8.50
N HIS A 70 16.11 3.35 -9.08
CA HIS A 70 15.97 4.68 -8.49
C HIS A 70 14.51 5.13 -8.44
N GLN A 71 13.75 4.87 -9.51
CA GLN A 71 12.31 5.10 -9.58
C GLN A 71 11.55 4.24 -8.55
N GLN A 72 11.95 2.97 -8.39
CA GLN A 72 11.37 2.12 -7.34
C GLN A 72 11.73 2.60 -5.93
N ALA A 73 12.97 3.02 -5.69
CA ALA A 73 13.40 3.57 -4.41
C ALA A 73 12.59 4.82 -4.03
N THR A 74 12.34 5.71 -5.00
CA THR A 74 11.51 6.90 -4.83
C THR A 74 10.08 6.52 -4.43
N LEU A 75 9.49 5.51 -5.09
CA LEU A 75 8.17 5.00 -4.72
C LEU A 75 8.15 4.36 -3.33
N CYS A 76 9.21 3.66 -2.92
CA CYS A 76 9.33 3.14 -1.57
C CYS A 76 9.28 4.28 -0.55
N LEU A 77 10.05 5.35 -0.75
CA LEU A 77 10.04 6.52 0.13
C LEU A 77 8.62 7.12 0.25
N HIS A 78 7.92 7.30 -0.87
CA HIS A 78 6.55 7.82 -0.84
C HIS A 78 5.59 6.90 -0.08
N ARG A 79 5.65 5.59 -0.31
CA ARG A 79 4.78 4.62 0.38
C ARG A 79 5.07 4.53 1.87
N THR A 80 6.35 4.50 2.26
CA THR A 80 6.77 4.50 3.67
C THR A 80 6.26 5.77 4.36
N ARG A 81 6.47 6.95 3.76
CA ARG A 81 5.95 8.21 4.31
C ARG A 81 4.43 8.19 4.44
N GLN A 82 3.73 7.69 3.43
CA GLN A 82 2.27 7.61 3.45
C GLN A 82 1.79 6.67 4.55
N GLY A 83 2.42 5.50 4.73
CA GLY A 83 2.14 4.58 5.83
C GLY A 83 2.29 5.25 7.19
N PHE A 84 3.40 5.96 7.43
CA PHE A 84 3.58 6.70 8.69
C PHE A 84 2.53 7.80 8.91
N ILE A 85 2.04 8.45 7.85
CA ILE A 85 0.96 9.45 7.98
C ILE A 85 -0.36 8.78 8.36
N GLU A 86 -0.67 7.65 7.75
CA GLU A 86 -1.88 6.86 8.03
C GLU A 86 -1.83 6.30 9.46
N GLU A 87 -0.72 5.69 9.87
CA GLU A 87 -0.48 5.18 11.22
C GLU A 87 -0.60 6.30 12.26
N ARG A 88 0.10 7.43 12.08
CA ARG A 88 0.00 8.60 12.97
C ARG A 88 -1.45 9.06 13.13
N THR A 89 -2.18 9.16 12.02
CA THR A 89 -3.57 9.62 12.02
C THR A 89 -4.47 8.62 12.74
N SER A 90 -4.28 7.32 12.49
CA SER A 90 -4.98 6.23 13.18
C SER A 90 -4.73 6.26 14.68
N THR A 91 -3.46 6.41 15.10
CA THR A 91 -3.06 6.53 16.50
C THR A 91 -3.72 7.73 17.18
N TYR A 92 -3.76 8.90 16.53
CA TYR A 92 -4.43 10.08 17.08
C TYR A 92 -5.95 9.91 17.19
N ASN A 93 -6.57 9.26 16.22
CA ASN A 93 -8.00 8.96 16.29
C ASN A 93 -8.30 7.95 17.41
N ARG A 94 -7.45 6.93 17.58
CA ARG A 94 -7.55 5.98 18.69
C ARG A 94 -7.43 6.69 20.04
N LEU A 95 -6.42 7.54 20.22
CA LEU A 95 -6.23 8.32 21.44
C LEU A 95 -7.43 9.20 21.76
N ARG A 96 -7.98 9.91 20.77
CA ARG A 96 -9.20 10.71 20.97
C ARG A 96 -10.39 9.87 21.42
N GLY A 97 -10.63 8.73 20.76
CA GLY A 97 -11.73 7.84 21.11
C GLY A 97 -11.58 7.30 22.55
N LEU A 98 -10.38 6.88 22.93
CA LEU A 98 -10.11 6.40 24.29
C LEU A 98 -10.24 7.51 25.33
N LEU A 99 -9.73 8.71 25.06
CA LEU A 99 -9.84 9.86 25.98
C LEU A 99 -11.30 10.31 26.18
N SER A 100 -12.14 10.20 25.15
CA SER A 100 -13.56 10.57 25.28
C SER A 100 -14.34 9.66 26.24
N GLU A 101 -13.92 8.40 26.43
CA GLU A 101 -14.50 7.52 27.45
C GLU A 101 -14.28 8.04 28.88
N PHE A 102 -13.26 8.89 29.08
CA PHE A 102 -12.96 9.53 30.36
C PHE A 102 -13.39 11.00 30.39
N GLY A 103 -14.26 11.42 29.46
CA GLY A 103 -14.79 12.79 29.39
C GLY A 103 -13.78 13.83 28.87
N VAL A 104 -12.63 13.41 28.36
CA VAL A 104 -11.62 14.32 27.80
C VAL A 104 -11.81 14.42 26.28
N VAL A 105 -12.16 15.61 25.80
CA VAL A 105 -12.34 15.89 24.37
C VAL A 105 -11.19 16.76 23.86
N LEU A 106 -10.36 16.20 22.97
CA LEU A 106 -9.23 16.89 22.35
C LEU A 106 -9.53 17.37 20.92
N PRO A 107 -8.86 18.43 20.45
CA PRO A 107 -9.05 18.97 19.10
C PRO A 107 -8.60 18.00 17.99
N GLN A 108 -9.19 18.19 16.80
CA GLN A 108 -8.86 17.39 15.61
C GLN A 108 -7.48 17.72 15.00
N SER A 109 -6.94 18.92 15.25
CA SER A 109 -5.60 19.28 14.77
C SER A 109 -4.53 18.39 15.41
N PRO A 110 -3.67 17.72 14.61
CA PRO A 110 -2.53 16.96 15.12
C PRO A 110 -1.59 17.79 16.00
N GLU A 111 -1.34 19.04 15.60
CA GLU A 111 -0.44 19.96 16.29
C GLU A 111 -0.98 20.34 17.66
N ARG A 112 -2.29 20.65 17.72
CA ARG A 112 -2.95 20.95 19.00
C ARG A 112 -3.06 19.72 19.90
N LEU A 113 -3.44 18.57 19.35
CA LEU A 113 -3.50 17.32 20.10
C LEU A 113 -2.17 17.02 20.78
N ARG A 114 -1.04 17.13 20.07
CA ARG A 114 0.30 16.89 20.65
C ARG A 114 0.62 17.81 21.83
N LYS A 115 0.17 19.07 21.78
CA LYS A 115 0.42 20.04 22.86
C LYS A 115 -0.47 19.79 24.08
N GLU A 116 -1.70 19.35 23.84
CA GLU A 116 -2.74 19.28 24.88
C GLU A 116 -2.84 17.88 25.52
N ILE A 117 -2.36 16.82 24.86
CA ILE A 117 -2.57 15.44 25.31
C ILE A 117 -1.82 15.09 26.61
N GLY A 118 -0.62 15.61 26.83
CA GLY A 118 0.22 15.26 27.98
C GLY A 118 -0.50 15.47 29.32
N PRO A 119 -0.94 16.70 29.64
CA PRO A 119 -1.70 16.99 30.86
C PRO A 119 -2.99 16.18 30.99
N CYS A 120 -3.64 15.84 29.87
CA CYS A 120 -4.85 15.02 29.88
C CYS A 120 -4.58 13.56 30.27
N LEU A 121 -3.39 13.02 29.99
CA LEU A 121 -3.04 11.66 30.40
C LEU A 121 -2.81 11.55 31.90
N ASP A 122 -2.36 12.62 32.55
CA ASP A 122 -2.14 12.65 34.00
C ASP A 122 -3.44 12.49 34.80
N THR A 123 -4.58 12.84 34.22
CA THR A 123 -5.90 12.69 34.86
C THR A 123 -6.47 11.28 34.74
N LEU A 124 -5.83 10.39 33.97
CA LEU A 124 -6.33 9.05 33.70
C LEU A 124 -5.90 8.02 34.76
N PRO A 125 -6.74 7.02 35.06
CA PRO A 125 -6.42 5.99 36.04
C PRO A 125 -5.44 4.94 35.48
N GLY A 126 -4.42 4.60 36.28
CA GLY A 126 -3.59 3.39 36.15
C GLY A 126 -3.27 2.95 34.72
N TRP A 127 -3.93 1.88 34.26
CA TRP A 127 -3.72 1.28 32.94
C TRP A 127 -4.14 2.18 31.77
N ALA A 128 -5.17 3.01 31.94
CA ALA A 128 -5.62 3.92 30.89
C ALA A 128 -4.51 4.93 30.54
N ARG A 129 -3.89 5.51 31.58
CA ARG A 129 -2.72 6.38 31.41
C ARG A 129 -1.57 5.65 30.74
N ARG A 130 -1.22 4.45 31.22
CA ARG A 130 -0.08 3.69 30.71
C ARG A 130 -0.23 3.34 29.23
N CYS A 131 -1.31 2.67 28.85
CA CYS A 131 -1.52 2.22 27.48
C CYS A 131 -1.61 3.40 26.49
N MET A 132 -2.21 4.52 26.89
CA MET A 132 -2.29 5.70 26.02
C MET A 132 -0.96 6.47 25.93
N SER A 133 -0.12 6.41 26.96
CA SER A 133 1.24 6.98 26.90
C SER A 133 2.13 6.17 25.95
N GLU A 134 2.04 4.84 25.98
CA GLU A 134 2.78 3.96 25.05
C GLU A 134 2.39 4.18 23.57
N LEU A 135 1.17 4.66 23.30
CA LEU A 135 0.75 5.02 21.93
C LEU A 135 1.40 6.32 21.41
N LEU A 136 2.07 7.10 22.27
CA LEU A 136 2.71 8.36 21.91
C LEU A 136 4.24 8.23 21.74
N GLU A 137 4.84 7.12 22.17
CA GLU A 137 6.25 6.77 21.94
C GLU A 137 6.48 6.29 20.49
#